data_AF-A0A2V8P4B4-F1
#
_entry.id   AF-A0A2V8P4B4-F1
#
_cell.length_a   1.000
_cell.length_b   1.000
_cell.length_c   1.000
_cell.angle_alpha   90.00
_cell.angle_beta   90.00
_cell.angle_gamma   90.00
#
_symmetry.space_group_name_H-M   'P 1'
#
loop_
_entity.id
_entity.type
_entity.pdbx_description
1 polymer ?
#
loop_
_entity_poly.entity_id
_entity_poly.type
_entity_poly.pdbx_seq_one_letter_code
_entity_poly.pdbx_strand_id
1 'polypeptide(L)'
;MPFDWSSVLEAAENFAENHGTFPLRSLRKPRRPLRLIIALLVITSLLPLNSIIPTSAGSDREIFIRVNQLGYQPRDLKSAVAFSRGTLPEIFTVIDAVTQQIVFEGATKRIAAQWGEFDHHAELDFSAWQKPGKYFVRIGEATSLPFEISNSAYRDVP
;
A
#
# COMPACT_ATOMS: atom_id res chain seq x y z
N MET A 1 -33.23 -2.20 -56.77
CA MET A 1 -34.59 -1.65 -56.57
C MET A 1 -34.78 -1.41 -55.08
N PRO A 2 -34.87 -0.16 -54.58
CA PRO A 2 -35.18 0.11 -53.18
C PRO A 2 -36.68 -0.10 -52.89
N PHE A 3 -36.98 -0.52 -51.66
CA PHE A 3 -38.33 -0.78 -51.16
C PHE A 3 -39.13 0.53 -51.03
N ASP A 4 -40.38 0.54 -51.53
CA ASP A 4 -41.23 1.72 -51.56
C ASP A 4 -42.04 1.88 -50.27
N TRP A 5 -41.59 2.81 -49.43
CA TRP A 5 -42.20 3.14 -48.15
C TRP A 5 -43.51 3.94 -48.25
N SER A 6 -43.86 4.48 -49.42
CA SER A 6 -45.07 5.30 -49.57
C SER A 6 -46.35 4.49 -49.35
N SER A 7 -46.39 3.26 -49.84
CA SER A 7 -47.50 2.32 -49.67
C SER A 7 -47.78 1.95 -48.20
N VAL A 8 -46.72 1.92 -47.36
CA VAL A 8 -46.84 1.62 -45.92
C VAL A 8 -47.42 2.80 -45.17
N LEU A 9 -47.05 4.03 -45.53
CA LEU A 9 -47.58 5.25 -44.92
C LEU A 9 -49.06 5.45 -45.27
N GLU A 10 -49.45 5.20 -46.52
CA GLU A 10 -50.85 5.27 -46.95
C GLU A 10 -51.74 4.24 -46.22
N ALA A 11 -51.22 3.03 -45.95
CA ALA A 11 -51.93 2.04 -45.16
C ALA A 11 -52.11 2.46 -43.69
N ALA A 12 -51.13 3.16 -43.10
CA ALA A 12 -51.19 3.63 -41.72
C ALA A 12 -52.15 4.82 -41.54
N GLU A 13 -52.20 5.76 -42.49
CA GLU A 13 -53.16 6.87 -42.46
C GLU A 13 -54.60 6.38 -42.67
N ASN A 14 -54.84 5.48 -43.63
CA ASN A 14 -56.17 4.89 -43.83
C ASN A 14 -56.66 4.10 -42.59
N PHE A 15 -55.76 3.48 -41.83
CA PHE A 15 -56.11 2.82 -40.58
C PHE A 15 -56.50 3.81 -39.47
N ALA A 16 -55.83 4.96 -39.40
CA ALA A 16 -56.14 6.01 -38.43
C ALA A 16 -57.48 6.72 -38.74
N GLU A 17 -57.84 6.85 -40.02
CA GLU A 17 -59.11 7.48 -40.42
C GLU A 17 -60.33 6.55 -40.20
N ASN A 18 -60.17 5.25 -40.39
CA ASN A 18 -61.32 4.33 -40.42
C ASN A 18 -61.70 3.75 -39.04
N HIS A 19 -60.86 3.93 -38.01
CA HIS A 19 -61.14 3.44 -36.65
C HIS A 19 -61.47 4.59 -35.70
N GLY A 20 -62.78 4.82 -35.58
CA GLY A 20 -63.41 5.81 -34.71
C GLY A 20 -62.95 5.80 -33.25
N THR A 21 -63.11 6.98 -32.66
CA THR A 21 -62.60 7.47 -31.39
C THR A 21 -63.08 6.69 -30.16
N PHE A 22 -62.14 6.30 -29.29
CA PHE A 22 -62.45 5.89 -27.91
C PHE A 22 -62.45 7.13 -26.98
N PRO A 23 -63.51 7.37 -26.19
CA PRO A 23 -63.64 8.60 -25.42
C PRO A 23 -62.81 8.59 -24.12
N LEU A 24 -62.28 9.78 -23.82
CA LEU A 24 -61.38 10.16 -22.74
C LEU A 24 -61.97 9.91 -21.34
N ARG A 25 -61.37 8.98 -20.57
CA ARG A 25 -61.61 8.88 -19.12
C ARG A 25 -60.65 9.78 -18.36
N SER A 26 -61.17 10.92 -17.94
CA SER A 26 -60.50 11.84 -17.02
C SER A 26 -60.14 11.12 -15.70
N LEU A 27 -58.87 11.13 -15.32
CA LEU A 27 -58.47 10.97 -13.93
C LEU A 27 -57.42 12.02 -13.56
N ARG A 28 -57.79 12.77 -12.52
CA ARG A 28 -57.21 14.00 -11.99
C ARG A 28 -55.73 13.81 -11.61
N LYS A 29 -54.90 14.81 -11.95
CA LYS A 29 -53.60 15.04 -11.29
C LYS A 29 -53.83 15.42 -9.81
N PRO A 30 -53.26 14.71 -8.83
CA PRO A 30 -53.05 15.28 -7.51
C PRO A 30 -51.76 16.12 -7.48
N ARG A 31 -51.80 17.09 -6.57
CA ARG A 31 -51.07 18.35 -6.54
C ARG A 31 -49.80 18.26 -5.69
N ARG A 32 -48.69 18.84 -6.20
CA ARG A 32 -47.53 19.45 -5.50
C ARG A 32 -46.55 18.50 -4.74
N PRO A 33 -45.35 18.98 -4.38
CA PRO A 33 -44.33 19.54 -5.26
C PRO A 33 -42.98 18.80 -5.08
N LEU A 34 -42.29 18.58 -6.20
CA LEU A 34 -41.02 17.87 -6.36
C LEU A 34 -39.81 18.59 -5.73
N ARG A 35 -39.87 19.05 -4.48
CA ARG A 35 -38.78 19.79 -3.83
C ARG A 35 -38.42 19.26 -2.44
N LEU A 36 -38.26 17.95 -2.28
CA LEU A 36 -37.73 17.40 -1.00
C LEU A 36 -36.75 16.23 -1.16
N ILE A 37 -36.29 15.86 -2.37
CA ILE A 37 -35.38 14.72 -2.55
C ILE A 37 -33.93 15.12 -2.86
N ILE A 38 -33.65 16.39 -3.21
CA ILE A 38 -32.27 16.84 -3.51
C ILE A 38 -31.52 17.36 -2.25
N ALA A 39 -32.20 17.51 -1.11
CA ALA A 39 -31.60 18.09 0.11
C ALA A 39 -30.96 17.07 1.08
N LEU A 40 -30.89 15.78 0.74
CA LEU A 40 -30.34 14.73 1.63
C LEU A 40 -29.04 14.05 1.13
N LEU A 41 -28.45 14.52 0.02
CA LEU A 41 -27.19 13.98 -0.52
C LEU A 41 -25.99 14.96 -0.45
N VAL A 42 -26.15 16.10 0.24
CA VAL A 42 -25.10 17.14 0.37
C VAL A 42 -24.57 17.28 1.81
N ILE A 43 -25.11 16.52 2.78
CA ILE A 43 -24.77 16.66 4.22
C ILE A 43 -23.66 15.67 4.69
N THR A 44 -23.02 14.89 3.80
CA THR A 44 -21.87 14.05 4.20
C THR A 44 -20.50 14.69 3.93
N SER A 45 -20.44 15.93 3.42
CA SER A 45 -19.20 16.53 2.89
C SER A 45 -18.41 17.41 3.87
N LEU A 46 -18.71 17.39 5.18
CA LEU A 46 -18.00 18.22 6.17
C LEU A 46 -17.73 17.43 7.46
N LEU A 47 -17.05 16.30 7.34
CA LEU A 47 -16.18 15.86 8.43
C LEU A 47 -14.77 16.25 7.99
N PRO A 48 -14.13 17.27 8.59
CA PRO A 48 -12.69 17.38 8.46
C PRO A 48 -12.14 16.07 9.01
N LEU A 49 -11.61 15.23 8.12
CA LEU A 49 -10.68 14.17 8.49
C LEU A 49 -9.52 14.90 9.17
N ASN A 50 -9.62 15.06 10.49
CA ASN A 50 -8.49 15.37 11.33
C ASN A 50 -7.52 14.22 11.11
N SER A 51 -6.65 14.37 10.12
CA SER A 51 -5.46 13.57 9.99
C SER A 51 -4.66 13.90 11.23
N ILE A 52 -4.82 13.08 12.26
CA ILE A 52 -3.88 13.02 13.36
C ILE A 52 -2.59 12.61 12.65
N ILE A 53 -1.77 13.58 12.28
CA ILE A 53 -0.39 13.32 11.88
C ILE A 53 0.24 12.88 13.20
N PRO A 54 0.59 11.59 13.39
CA PRO A 54 1.40 11.23 14.54
C PRO A 54 2.69 12.04 14.38
N THR A 55 2.86 13.04 15.22
CA THR A 55 4.17 13.65 15.41
C THR A 55 4.98 12.53 16.01
N SER A 56 5.81 11.87 15.20
CA SER A 56 6.88 11.03 15.70
C SER A 56 7.75 11.95 16.52
N ALA A 57 7.50 12.00 17.83
CA ALA A 57 8.45 12.48 18.79
C ALA A 57 9.72 11.70 18.48
N GLY A 58 10.72 12.36 17.89
CA GLY A 58 12.00 11.76 17.60
C GLY A 58 12.47 11.13 18.89
N SER A 59 12.45 9.80 18.94
CA SER A 59 12.89 9.11 20.14
C SER A 59 14.35 9.47 20.31
N ASP A 60 14.76 9.88 21.50
CA ASP A 60 16.16 10.03 21.92
C ASP A 60 16.98 8.70 21.85
N ARG A 61 16.40 7.70 21.19
CA ARG A 61 16.90 6.34 20.94
C ARG A 61 16.84 6.02 19.46
N GLU A 62 17.21 6.97 18.61
CA GLU A 62 17.36 6.67 17.18
C GLU A 62 18.41 5.57 17.02
N ILE A 63 18.01 4.45 16.39
CA ILE A 63 18.87 3.31 16.10
C ILE A 63 19.19 3.33 14.62
N PHE A 64 20.47 3.30 14.30
CA PHE A 64 20.96 3.20 12.94
C PHE A 64 21.43 1.78 12.65
N ILE A 65 21.15 1.28 11.45
CA ILE A 65 21.56 -0.06 11.01
C ILE A 65 22.38 0.06 9.74
N ARG A 66 23.63 -0.41 9.80
CA ARG A 66 24.52 -0.53 8.63
C ARG A 66 24.58 -1.99 8.18
N VAL A 67 24.30 -2.23 6.91
CA VAL A 67 24.36 -3.54 6.26
C VAL A 67 25.09 -3.41 4.92
N ASN A 68 25.74 -4.47 4.44
CA ASN A 68 26.45 -4.44 3.17
C ASN A 68 25.46 -4.21 2.00
N GLN A 69 25.56 -3.05 1.35
CA GLN A 69 24.68 -2.67 0.24
C GLN A 69 25.02 -3.36 -1.08
N LEU A 70 26.19 -3.99 -1.20
CA LEU A 70 26.51 -4.87 -2.34
C LEU A 70 25.79 -6.23 -2.22
N GLY A 71 25.33 -6.58 -1.01
CA GLY A 71 24.72 -7.87 -0.72
C GLY A 71 25.72 -8.91 -0.21
N TYR A 72 25.26 -10.16 -0.18
CA TYR A 72 25.99 -11.31 0.36
C TYR A 72 25.79 -12.54 -0.53
N GLN A 73 26.75 -13.46 -0.58
CA GLN A 73 26.44 -14.79 -1.12
C GLN A 73 25.71 -15.65 -0.08
N PRO A 74 24.93 -16.66 -0.52
CA PRO A 74 24.20 -17.56 0.37
C PRO A 74 25.02 -18.15 1.51
N ARG A 75 26.29 -18.52 1.29
CA ARG A 75 27.11 -19.23 2.28
C ARG A 75 28.13 -18.35 3.00
N ASP A 76 28.16 -17.05 2.70
CA ASP A 76 29.08 -16.13 3.35
C ASP A 76 28.63 -15.83 4.78
N LEU A 77 29.58 -15.30 5.56
CA LEU A 77 29.27 -14.60 6.79
C LEU A 77 28.47 -13.34 6.46
N LYS A 78 27.37 -13.13 7.19
CA LYS A 78 26.44 -12.02 6.97
C LYS A 78 26.19 -11.35 8.31
N SER A 79 26.57 -10.09 8.37
CA SER A 79 26.46 -9.30 9.58
C SER A 79 26.04 -7.87 9.25
N ALA A 80 25.21 -7.30 10.11
CA ALA A 80 24.89 -5.88 10.15
C ALA A 80 25.33 -5.29 11.49
N VAL A 81 25.55 -3.99 11.53
CA VAL A 81 25.91 -3.26 12.76
C VAL A 81 24.77 -2.32 13.11
N ALA A 82 24.20 -2.51 14.29
CA ALA A 82 23.29 -1.55 14.90
C ALA A 82 24.05 -0.65 15.87
N PHE A 83 23.73 0.66 15.86
CA PHE A 83 24.30 1.61 16.79
C PHE A 83 23.32 2.72 17.18
N SER A 84 23.44 3.22 18.40
CA SER A 84 22.55 4.24 18.96
C SER A 84 23.22 4.98 20.12
N ARG A 85 22.65 6.14 20.48
CA ARG A 85 22.94 6.84 21.73
C ARG A 85 22.28 6.17 22.94
N GLY A 86 21.28 5.31 22.71
CA GLY A 86 20.58 4.56 23.74
C GLY A 86 20.79 3.05 23.64
N THR A 87 20.31 2.31 24.65
CA THR A 87 20.38 0.84 24.69
C THR A 87 19.71 0.21 23.47
N LEU A 88 20.36 -0.80 22.88
CA LEU A 88 19.82 -1.57 21.77
C LEU A 88 18.97 -2.76 22.27
N PRO A 89 17.87 -3.11 21.57
CA PRO A 89 17.13 -4.35 21.81
C PRO A 89 18.02 -5.60 21.73
N GLU A 90 17.62 -6.66 22.43
CA GLU A 90 18.36 -7.95 22.46
C GLU A 90 18.06 -8.86 21.26
N ILE A 91 17.01 -8.56 20.50
CA ILE A 91 16.55 -9.37 19.36
C ILE A 91 16.44 -8.49 18.11
N PHE A 92 16.84 -9.05 16.97
CA PHE A 92 16.63 -8.47 15.65
C PHE A 92 15.98 -9.50 14.72
N THR A 93 15.39 -9.01 13.63
CA THR A 93 14.75 -9.85 12.61
C THR A 93 15.25 -9.52 11.21
N VAL A 94 15.36 -10.51 10.34
CA VAL A 94 15.48 -10.31 8.89
C VAL A 94 14.11 -10.54 8.26
N ILE A 95 13.70 -9.60 7.41
CA ILE A 95 12.39 -9.59 6.77
C ILE A 95 12.57 -9.71 5.27
N ASP A 96 11.80 -10.59 4.65
CA ASP A 96 11.71 -10.70 3.20
C ASP A 96 11.00 -9.46 2.64
N ALA A 97 11.69 -8.74 1.75
CA ALA A 97 11.22 -7.45 1.26
C ALA A 97 9.97 -7.57 0.37
N VAL A 98 9.68 -8.74 -0.19
CA VAL A 98 8.54 -8.98 -1.09
C VAL A 98 7.33 -9.41 -0.28
N THR A 99 7.49 -10.41 0.58
CA THR A 99 6.40 -11.01 1.34
C THR A 99 6.13 -10.28 2.66
N GLN A 100 7.06 -9.43 3.10
CA GLN A 100 7.03 -8.73 4.40
C GLN A 100 6.99 -9.69 5.60
N GLN A 101 7.40 -10.96 5.40
CA GLN A 101 7.45 -11.97 6.45
C GLN A 101 8.81 -11.95 7.14
N ILE A 102 8.79 -12.19 8.45
CA ILE A 102 10.00 -12.48 9.23
C ILE A 102 10.51 -13.84 8.78
N VAL A 103 11.73 -13.87 8.23
CA VAL A 103 12.37 -15.10 7.74
C VAL A 103 13.51 -15.57 8.64
N PHE A 104 13.99 -14.71 9.53
CA PHE A 104 15.03 -15.02 10.50
C PHE A 104 14.86 -14.13 11.73
N GLU A 105 15.14 -14.70 12.90
CA GLU A 105 15.25 -14.00 14.17
C GLU A 105 16.60 -14.35 14.79
N GLY A 106 17.30 -13.34 15.31
CA GLY A 106 18.63 -13.51 15.91
C GLY A 106 18.82 -12.64 17.14
N ALA A 107 19.74 -13.06 18.01
CA ALA A 107 20.14 -12.29 19.17
C ALA A 107 21.17 -11.21 18.78
N THR A 108 21.08 -10.05 19.40
CA THR A 108 22.07 -8.98 19.22
C THR A 108 23.30 -9.27 20.06
N LYS A 109 24.48 -9.11 19.46
CA LYS A 109 25.76 -9.33 20.16
C LYS A 109 26.42 -7.99 20.39
N ARG A 110 26.45 -7.54 21.65
CA ARG A 110 27.05 -6.25 22.01
C ARG A 110 28.52 -6.18 21.58
N ILE A 111 28.90 -5.08 20.96
CA ILE A 111 30.28 -4.78 20.60
C ILE A 111 30.82 -3.82 21.66
N ALA A 112 31.94 -4.19 22.29
CA ALA A 112 32.65 -3.33 23.23
C ALA A 112 33.54 -2.32 22.46
N ALA A 113 32.89 -1.43 21.70
CA ALA A 113 33.54 -0.36 20.97
C ALA A 113 32.76 0.94 21.17
N GLN A 114 33.46 2.07 21.21
CA GLN A 114 32.89 3.41 21.20
C GLN A 114 33.25 4.09 19.88
N TRP A 115 32.25 4.63 19.17
CA TRP A 115 32.43 5.32 17.90
C TRP A 115 31.79 6.71 18.00
N GLY A 116 32.59 7.71 18.34
CA GLY A 116 32.11 9.09 18.48
C GLY A 116 31.05 9.21 19.57
N GLU A 117 29.90 9.82 19.24
CA GLU A 117 28.78 10.04 20.16
C GLU A 117 27.87 8.80 20.36
N PHE A 118 28.14 7.68 19.67
CA PHE A 118 27.34 6.47 19.81
C PHE A 118 28.00 5.56 20.83
N ASP A 119 27.32 5.32 21.95
CA ASP A 119 27.84 4.53 23.07
C ASP A 119 27.36 3.07 23.05
N HIS A 120 26.37 2.75 22.21
CA HIS A 120 25.79 1.43 22.10
C HIS A 120 25.95 0.86 20.70
N HIS A 121 26.62 -0.29 20.60
CA HIS A 121 26.86 -1.00 19.36
C HIS A 121 26.51 -2.48 19.51
N ALA A 122 25.93 -3.07 18.47
CA ALA A 122 25.71 -4.50 18.40
C ALA A 122 25.94 -5.05 16.98
N GLU A 123 26.51 -6.25 16.94
CA GLU A 123 26.60 -7.11 15.78
C GLU A 123 25.29 -7.90 15.64
N LEU A 124 24.76 -7.94 14.42
CA LEU A 124 23.55 -8.66 14.04
C LEU A 124 23.94 -9.75 13.04
N ASP A 125 24.24 -10.96 13.51
CA ASP A 125 24.67 -12.08 12.67
C ASP A 125 23.47 -12.89 12.17
N PHE A 126 23.27 -12.87 10.85
CA PHE A 126 22.23 -13.63 10.15
C PHE A 126 22.82 -14.58 9.11
N SER A 127 24.05 -15.03 9.31
CA SER A 127 24.78 -15.93 8.40
C SER A 127 24.03 -17.24 8.14
N ALA A 128 23.26 -17.71 9.12
CA ALA A 128 22.43 -18.91 9.00
C ALA A 128 21.31 -18.79 7.95
N TRP A 129 20.88 -17.58 7.59
CA TRP A 129 19.94 -17.36 6.50
C TRP A 129 20.67 -17.35 5.15
N GLN A 130 20.42 -18.37 4.33
CA GLN A 130 21.16 -18.61 3.08
C GLN A 130 20.27 -18.52 1.84
N LYS A 131 18.94 -18.36 2.01
CA LYS A 131 18.02 -18.35 0.87
C LYS A 131 18.26 -17.08 0.05
N PRO A 132 18.45 -17.19 -1.28
CA PRO A 132 18.55 -16.02 -2.14
C PRO A 132 17.25 -15.19 -2.13
N GLY A 133 17.39 -13.88 -2.20
CA GLY A 133 16.27 -12.94 -2.18
C GLY A 133 16.67 -11.53 -1.77
N LYS A 134 15.66 -10.66 -1.62
CA LYS A 134 15.82 -9.28 -1.14
C LYS A 134 15.28 -9.16 0.27
N TYR A 135 16.06 -8.53 1.14
CA TYR A 135 15.80 -8.51 2.57
C TYR A 135 16.09 -7.14 3.17
N PHE A 136 15.58 -6.90 4.37
CA PHE A 136 16.06 -5.83 5.25
C PHE A 136 16.13 -6.33 6.69
N VAL A 137 17.01 -5.73 7.48
CA VAL A 137 17.15 -6.02 8.92
C VAL A 137 16.28 -5.04 9.69
N ARG A 138 15.64 -5.51 10.76
CA ARG A 138 14.90 -4.69 11.72
C ARG A 138 15.35 -4.98 13.16
N ILE A 139 15.49 -3.93 13.96
CA ILE A 139 15.73 -3.99 15.41
C ILE A 139 14.88 -2.92 16.10
N GLY A 140 13.98 -3.34 17.00
CA GLY A 140 12.90 -2.47 17.48
C GLY A 140 12.11 -1.90 16.29
N GLU A 141 11.94 -0.57 16.26
CA GLU A 141 11.26 0.14 15.17
C GLU A 141 12.20 0.53 14.01
N ALA A 142 13.52 0.37 14.17
CA ALA A 142 14.49 0.77 13.15
C ALA A 142 14.66 -0.31 12.08
N THR A 143 14.81 0.12 10.82
CA THR A 143 15.01 -0.77 9.66
C THR A 143 16.23 -0.34 8.83
N SER A 144 16.90 -1.31 8.22
CA SER A 144 18.00 -1.05 7.29
C SER A 144 17.48 -0.71 5.89
N LEU A 145 18.37 -0.18 5.04
CA LEU A 145 18.14 -0.23 3.60
C LEU A 145 18.04 -1.71 3.12
N PRO A 146 17.25 -1.98 2.06
CA PRO A 146 17.19 -3.31 1.48
C PRO A 146 18.54 -3.78 0.94
N PHE A 147 18.83 -5.07 1.06
CA PHE A 147 20.02 -5.72 0.51
C PHE A 147 19.65 -7.05 -0.15
N GLU A 148 20.55 -7.59 -0.96
CA GLU A 148 20.35 -8.84 -1.68
C GLU A 148 21.23 -9.97 -1.14
N ILE A 149 20.68 -11.18 -1.08
CA ILE A 149 21.45 -12.42 -0.96
C ILE A 149 21.40 -13.11 -2.32
N SER A 150 22.54 -13.22 -3.00
CA SER A 150 22.61 -13.83 -4.33
C SER A 150 23.98 -14.44 -4.63
N ASN A 151 24.03 -15.43 -5.52
CA ASN A 151 25.29 -16.03 -5.99
C ASN A 151 26.14 -15.06 -6.83
N SER A 152 25.66 -13.85 -7.09
CA SER A 152 26.30 -12.83 -7.94
C SER A 152 26.60 -11.53 -7.20
N ALA A 153 26.46 -11.48 -5.87
CA ALA A 153 26.62 -10.26 -5.08
C ALA A 153 27.94 -9.49 -5.33
N TYR A 154 29.01 -10.19 -5.74
CA TYR A 154 30.33 -9.59 -6.01
C TYR A 154 30.73 -9.55 -7.49
N ARG A 155 29.84 -9.94 -8.41
CA ARG A 155 30.23 -10.18 -9.81
C ARG A 155 30.61 -8.91 -10.56
N ASP A 156 30.08 -7.76 -10.13
CA ASP A 156 30.22 -6.47 -10.83
C ASP A 156 31.08 -5.45 -10.04
N VAL A 157 31.87 -5.91 -9.06
CA VAL A 157 32.85 -5.07 -8.36
C VAL A 157 34.18 -5.16 -9.13
N PRO A 158 34.72 -4.03 -9.65
CA PRO A 158 35.98 -4.00 -10.42
C PRO A 158 37.22 -4.48 -9.67
#